data_AF-A0A918RLA2-F1
#
_entry.id   AF-A0A918RLA2-F1
#
_cell.length_a   1.000
_cell.length_b   1.000
_cell.length_c   1.000
_cell.angle_alpha   90.00
_cell.angle_beta   90.00
_cell.angle_gamma   90.00
#
_symmetry.space_group_name_H-M   'P 1'
#
loop_
_entity.id
_entity.type
_entity.pdbx_description
1 polymer ?
#
loop_
_entity_poly.entity_id
_entity_poly.type
_entity_poly.pdbx_seq_one_letter_code
_entity_poly.pdbx_strand_id
1 'polypeptide(L)'
;MRVLILSYFLSLLAVTNVAAQQTCLDYILNDVPDARYVVHDDATVTDTLTGLMWARCTVGRSGNNCMTGEDAKFDWQAALQAADDADWANYRDWRIPNVNEYRSLVNYSCRSPSINLTVFPNVQSRNNFYWTAEIDTLGGRDDIALLFDFLDGIQNANFRTGQAKVMLVRDVPEASP
;
A
#
# COMPACT_ATOMS: atom_id res chain seq x y z
N MET A 1 16.54 61.47 25.58
CA MET A 1 17.41 60.42 25.04
C MET A 1 16.60 59.13 24.99
N ARG A 2 16.00 58.80 23.84
CA ARG A 2 15.22 57.57 23.61
C ARG A 2 15.89 56.82 22.46
N VAL A 3 16.36 55.61 22.76
CA VAL A 3 17.07 54.72 21.85
C VAL A 3 16.03 54.08 20.91
N LEU A 4 16.22 54.24 19.59
CA LEU A 4 15.46 53.52 18.56
C LEU A 4 16.17 52.21 18.27
N ILE A 5 15.52 51.09 18.55
CA ILE A 5 16.02 49.74 18.29
C ILE A 5 15.64 49.34 16.87
N LEU A 6 16.63 49.02 16.03
CA LEU A 6 16.45 48.43 14.70
C LEU A 6 15.86 47.02 14.83
N SER A 7 14.67 46.80 14.25
CA SER A 7 14.06 45.48 14.12
C SER A 7 14.51 44.80 12.82
N TYR A 8 15.43 43.85 12.93
CA TYR A 8 15.78 42.91 11.85
C TYR A 8 14.65 41.88 11.70
N PHE A 9 13.87 41.96 10.62
CA PHE A 9 12.97 40.87 10.22
C PHE A 9 13.82 39.76 9.58
N LEU A 10 14.20 38.76 10.38
CA LEU A 10 14.76 37.51 9.89
C LEU A 10 13.61 36.71 9.26
N SER A 11 13.49 36.74 7.93
CA SER A 11 12.54 35.88 7.24
C SER A 11 13.02 34.43 7.29
N LEU A 12 12.32 33.59 8.04
CA LEU A 12 12.44 32.14 7.87
C LEU A 12 11.92 31.80 6.47
N LEU A 13 12.82 31.42 5.56
CA LEU A 13 12.44 30.61 4.42
C LEU A 13 11.96 29.27 4.98
N ALA A 14 10.65 29.11 5.12
CA ALA A 14 10.06 27.81 5.34
C ALA A 14 10.42 26.97 4.11
N VAL A 15 11.42 26.09 4.25
CA VAL A 15 11.66 25.05 3.27
C VAL A 15 10.50 24.08 3.42
N THR A 16 9.43 24.32 2.67
CA THR A 16 8.32 23.38 2.62
C THR A 16 8.87 22.13 1.94
N ASN A 17 9.15 21.10 2.74
CA ASN A 17 9.33 19.76 2.21
C ASN A 17 8.03 19.43 1.46
N VAL A 18 8.08 19.43 0.13
CA VAL A 18 6.98 18.89 -0.66
C VAL A 18 7.02 17.38 -0.43
N ALA A 19 6.23 16.89 0.53
CA ALA A 19 5.90 15.48 0.59
C ALA A 19 5.37 15.08 -0.79
N ALA A 20 5.84 13.96 -1.35
CA ALA A 20 5.31 13.44 -2.60
C ALA A 20 3.84 13.09 -2.39
N GLN A 21 2.96 14.05 -2.63
CA GLN A 21 1.53 13.93 -2.43
C GLN A 21 0.92 13.25 -3.66
N GLN A 22 -0.04 12.36 -3.42
CA GLN A 22 -0.83 11.74 -4.47
C GLN A 22 -1.45 12.82 -5.37
N THR A 23 -1.38 12.60 -6.68
CA THR A 23 -1.99 13.49 -7.67
C THR A 23 -3.20 12.78 -8.28
N CYS A 24 -4.37 13.42 -8.22
CA CYS A 24 -5.62 12.89 -8.77
C CYS A 24 -6.22 13.84 -9.80
N LEU A 25 -6.93 13.29 -10.78
CA LEU A 25 -7.56 14.00 -11.88
C LEU A 25 -9.09 13.90 -11.75
N ASP A 26 -9.74 15.01 -11.39
CA ASP A 26 -11.18 15.05 -11.10
C ASP A 26 -12.08 14.73 -12.30
N TYR A 27 -11.54 14.82 -13.52
CA TYR A 27 -12.27 14.49 -14.76
C TYR A 27 -12.20 13.00 -15.12
N ILE A 28 -11.39 12.20 -14.41
CA ILE A 28 -11.39 10.74 -14.52
C ILE A 28 -12.26 10.19 -13.40
N LEU A 29 -13.20 9.31 -13.73
CA LEU A 29 -14.05 8.65 -12.75
C LEU A 29 -13.19 7.89 -11.74
N ASN A 30 -13.47 8.08 -10.45
CA ASN A 30 -12.90 7.25 -9.39
C ASN A 30 -13.56 5.87 -9.41
N ASP A 31 -12.81 4.85 -9.82
CA ASP A 31 -13.22 3.46 -9.92
C ASP A 31 -13.05 2.67 -8.62
N VAL A 32 -12.43 3.28 -7.60
CA VAL A 32 -12.24 2.72 -6.26
C VAL A 32 -12.73 3.69 -5.16
N PRO A 33 -13.99 4.16 -5.22
CA PRO A 33 -14.51 5.14 -4.27
C PRO A 33 -14.56 4.61 -2.84
N ASP A 34 -14.49 5.49 -1.84
CA ASP A 34 -14.54 5.12 -0.42
C ASP A 34 -15.76 4.23 -0.10
N ALA A 35 -16.90 4.48 -0.74
CA ALA A 35 -18.14 3.72 -0.52
C ALA A 35 -18.06 2.23 -0.91
N ARG A 36 -17.06 1.82 -1.71
CA ARG A 36 -16.77 0.41 -2.02
C ARG A 36 -16.20 -0.34 -0.81
N TYR A 37 -15.62 0.39 0.14
CA TYR A 37 -14.82 -0.18 1.21
C TYR A 37 -15.53 -0.05 2.56
N VAL A 38 -15.66 -1.16 3.27
CA VAL A 38 -16.11 -1.19 4.66
C VAL A 38 -14.87 -1.25 5.54
N VAL A 39 -14.48 -0.09 6.09
CA VAL A 39 -13.34 0.03 6.99
C VAL A 39 -13.74 -0.45 8.39
N HIS A 40 -12.93 -1.32 8.99
CA HIS A 40 -13.14 -1.88 10.32
C HIS A 40 -12.24 -1.21 11.37
N ASP A 41 -12.61 -1.35 12.65
CA ASP A 41 -11.88 -0.75 13.78
C ASP A 41 -10.59 -1.51 14.17
N ASP A 42 -10.23 -2.56 13.44
CA ASP A 42 -9.09 -3.45 13.68
C ASP A 42 -7.96 -3.29 12.63
N ALA A 43 -7.98 -2.16 11.91
CA ALA A 43 -7.07 -1.87 10.80
C ALA A 43 -7.19 -2.84 9.61
N THR A 44 -8.35 -3.48 9.44
CA THR A 44 -8.72 -4.18 8.20
C THR A 44 -9.77 -3.41 7.40
N VAL A 45 -9.96 -3.80 6.15
CA VAL A 45 -10.99 -3.26 5.27
C VAL A 45 -11.57 -4.38 4.41
N THR A 46 -12.89 -4.44 4.30
CA THR A 46 -13.57 -5.31 3.34
C THR A 46 -13.87 -4.54 2.05
N ASP A 47 -13.45 -5.09 0.93
CA ASP A 47 -13.79 -4.62 -0.40
C ASP A 47 -15.08 -5.31 -0.86
N THR A 48 -16.17 -4.55 -0.93
CA THR A 48 -17.50 -5.07 -1.29
C THR A 48 -17.63 -5.48 -2.76
N LEU A 49 -16.72 -5.04 -3.64
CA LEU A 49 -16.73 -5.44 -5.04
C LEU A 49 -16.13 -6.84 -5.23
N THR A 50 -15.04 -7.14 -4.54
CA THR A 50 -14.30 -8.41 -4.68
C THR A 50 -14.66 -9.45 -3.64
N GLY A 51 -15.26 -9.03 -2.51
CA GLY A 51 -15.50 -9.89 -1.35
C GLY A 51 -14.23 -10.18 -0.54
N LEU A 52 -13.11 -9.54 -0.87
CA LEU A 52 -11.84 -9.72 -0.18
C LEU A 52 -11.74 -8.79 1.03
N MET A 53 -11.00 -9.23 2.04
CA MET A 53 -10.61 -8.37 3.16
C MET A 53 -9.10 -8.17 3.14
N TRP A 54 -8.69 -6.93 3.39
CA TRP A 54 -7.31 -6.48 3.32
C TRP A 54 -6.83 -5.97 4.67
N ALA A 55 -5.57 -6.23 5.00
CA ALA A 55 -4.88 -5.42 5.99
C ALA A 55 -4.65 -4.03 5.39
N ARG A 56 -5.04 -2.96 6.11
CA ARG A 56 -4.93 -1.58 5.59
C ARG A 56 -3.49 -1.09 5.53
N CYS A 57 -2.62 -1.66 6.35
CA CYS A 57 -1.22 -1.30 6.44
C CYS A 57 -0.34 -2.33 5.75
N THR A 58 0.70 -1.85 5.07
CA THR A 58 1.83 -2.67 4.66
C THR A 58 2.43 -3.41 5.86
N VAL A 59 2.84 -4.66 5.68
CA VAL A 59 3.51 -5.45 6.72
C VAL A 59 4.69 -4.67 7.31
N GLY A 60 4.79 -4.64 8.64
CA GLY A 60 5.76 -3.85 9.40
C GLY A 60 5.24 -2.49 9.90
N ARG A 61 4.14 -2.00 9.33
CA ARG A 61 3.41 -0.82 9.84
C ARG A 61 2.20 -1.21 10.67
N SER A 62 1.73 -0.31 11.54
CA SER A 62 0.53 -0.49 12.35
C SER A 62 -0.14 0.83 12.76
N GLY A 63 -1.29 0.72 13.42
CA GLY A 63 -2.14 1.85 13.81
C GLY A 63 -3.13 2.27 12.71
N ASN A 64 -4.14 3.05 13.08
CA ASN A 64 -5.26 3.40 12.18
C ASN A 64 -4.85 4.14 10.89
N ASN A 65 -3.68 4.77 10.89
CA ASN A 65 -3.11 5.48 9.76
C ASN A 65 -1.77 4.89 9.28
N CYS A 66 -1.37 3.72 9.77
CA CYS A 66 -0.12 3.05 9.42
C CYS A 66 1.16 3.89 9.68
N MET A 67 1.12 4.82 10.64
CA MET A 67 2.29 5.66 10.97
C MET A 67 3.26 5.00 11.95
N THR A 68 2.86 3.95 12.65
CA THR A 68 3.75 3.24 13.58
C THR A 68 4.53 2.17 12.84
N GLY A 69 5.84 2.10 13.08
CA GLY A 69 6.73 1.16 12.39
C GLY A 69 7.16 1.63 11.00
N GLU A 70 7.74 0.70 10.23
CA GLU A 70 8.28 0.93 8.90
C GLU A 70 7.89 -0.21 7.96
N ASP A 71 7.91 0.04 6.65
CA ASP A 71 7.61 -1.01 5.67
C ASP A 71 8.67 -2.13 5.77
N ALA A 72 8.25 -3.30 6.22
CA ALA A 72 9.10 -4.48 6.19
C ALA A 72 9.32 -4.91 4.73
N LYS A 73 10.52 -5.39 4.44
CA LYS A 73 10.90 -5.91 3.13
C LYS A 73 11.40 -7.33 3.29
N PHE A 74 11.03 -8.15 2.32
CA PHE A 74 11.31 -9.58 2.34
C PHE A 74 11.82 -9.99 0.96
N ASP A 75 12.62 -11.06 0.95
CA ASP A 75 12.70 -11.88 -0.25
C ASP A 75 11.37 -12.61 -0.47
N TRP A 76 11.15 -13.13 -1.68
CA TRP A 76 9.84 -13.66 -2.05
C TRP A 76 9.41 -14.86 -1.19
N GLN A 77 10.36 -15.72 -0.80
CA GLN A 77 10.05 -16.87 0.05
C GLN A 77 9.72 -16.44 1.49
N ALA A 78 10.50 -15.50 2.04
CA ALA A 78 10.23 -14.92 3.35
C ALA A 78 8.92 -14.12 3.36
N ALA A 79 8.54 -13.51 2.24
CA ALA A 79 7.27 -12.82 2.10
C ALA A 79 6.09 -13.79 2.23
N LEU A 80 6.14 -14.93 1.53
CA LEU A 80 5.11 -15.97 1.60
C LEU A 80 4.98 -16.48 3.04
N GLN A 81 6.11 -16.80 3.67
CA GLN A 81 6.13 -17.26 5.06
C GLN A 81 5.58 -16.19 6.02
N ALA A 82 5.93 -14.92 5.81
CA ALA A 82 5.44 -13.83 6.65
C ALA A 82 3.92 -13.62 6.51
N ALA A 83 3.33 -13.93 5.35
CA ALA A 83 1.89 -13.91 5.16
C ALA A 83 1.21 -15.11 5.85
N ASP A 84 1.75 -16.32 5.65
CA ASP A 84 1.22 -17.54 6.26
C ASP A 84 1.28 -17.52 7.80
N ASP A 85 2.32 -16.90 8.37
CA ASP A 85 2.49 -16.74 9.82
C ASP A 85 1.77 -15.52 10.40
N ALA A 86 1.13 -14.70 9.56
CA ALA A 86 0.53 -13.46 10.03
C ALA A 86 -0.68 -13.75 10.93
N ASP A 87 -0.62 -13.20 12.15
CA ASP A 87 -1.77 -13.08 13.06
C ASP A 87 -2.14 -11.59 13.15
N TRP A 88 -3.02 -11.16 12.25
CA TRP A 88 -3.47 -9.77 12.15
C TRP A 88 -4.98 -9.70 12.36
N ALA A 89 -5.43 -8.82 13.24
CA ALA A 89 -6.84 -8.64 13.60
C ALA A 89 -7.56 -9.95 14.01
N ASN A 90 -6.82 -10.88 14.64
CA ASN A 90 -7.29 -12.22 15.04
C ASN A 90 -7.60 -13.17 13.86
N TYR A 91 -7.08 -12.87 12.68
CA TYR A 91 -7.15 -13.72 11.50
C TYR A 91 -5.78 -14.31 11.18
N ARG A 92 -5.76 -15.56 10.69
CA ARG A 92 -4.54 -16.37 10.46
C ARG A 92 -4.46 -17.01 9.06
N ASP A 93 -5.42 -16.69 8.22
CA ASP A 93 -5.57 -17.15 6.83
C ASP A 93 -5.23 -16.01 5.85
N TRP A 94 -4.27 -15.18 6.26
CA TRP A 94 -3.70 -14.15 5.40
C TRP A 94 -2.80 -14.77 4.34
N ARG A 95 -2.78 -14.15 3.17
CA ARG A 95 -1.92 -14.53 2.06
C ARG A 95 -1.40 -13.29 1.35
N ILE A 96 -0.38 -13.49 0.52
CA ILE A 96 0.02 -12.47 -0.45
C ILE A 96 -1.05 -12.37 -1.55
N PRO A 97 -1.44 -11.15 -1.97
CA PRO A 97 -2.33 -10.96 -3.10
C PRO A 97 -1.71 -11.40 -4.43
N ASN A 98 -2.57 -11.83 -5.33
CA ASN A 98 -2.17 -12.02 -6.72
C ASN A 98 -2.16 -10.69 -7.49
N VAL A 99 -1.62 -10.67 -8.71
CA VAL A 99 -1.52 -9.46 -9.54
C VAL A 99 -2.89 -8.83 -9.81
N ASN A 100 -3.94 -9.63 -10.03
CA ASN A 100 -5.27 -9.12 -10.34
C ASN A 100 -5.95 -8.52 -9.10
N GLU A 101 -5.71 -9.08 -7.92
CA GLU A 101 -6.21 -8.54 -6.66
C GLU A 101 -5.58 -7.17 -6.38
N TYR A 102 -4.26 -7.01 -6.52
CA TYR A 102 -3.64 -5.69 -6.44
C TYR A 102 -4.16 -4.72 -7.50
N ARG A 103 -4.33 -5.20 -8.74
CA ARG A 103 -4.90 -4.39 -9.82
C ARG A 103 -6.31 -3.89 -9.49
N SER A 104 -7.10 -4.66 -8.75
CA SER A 104 -8.44 -4.26 -8.32
C SER A 104 -8.47 -3.07 -7.34
N LEU A 105 -7.34 -2.75 -6.70
CA LEU A 105 -7.17 -1.61 -5.79
C LEU A 105 -6.67 -0.35 -6.49
N VAL A 106 -6.28 -0.45 -7.77
CA VAL A 106 -5.73 0.70 -8.49
C VAL A 106 -6.80 1.76 -8.67
N ASN A 107 -6.48 2.99 -8.26
CA ASN A 107 -7.27 4.15 -8.61
C ASN A 107 -6.71 4.77 -9.89
N TYR A 108 -7.39 4.58 -11.03
CA TYR A 108 -6.89 5.10 -12.30
C TYR A 108 -7.05 6.61 -12.46
N SER A 109 -7.80 7.29 -11.57
CA SER A 109 -7.83 8.75 -11.52
C SER A 109 -6.65 9.34 -10.75
N CYS A 110 -5.87 8.52 -10.03
CA CYS A 110 -4.76 8.97 -9.20
C CYS A 110 -3.42 8.33 -9.59
N ARG A 111 -2.33 9.01 -9.23
CA ARG A 111 -0.95 8.56 -9.43
C ARG A 111 -0.06 8.98 -8.28
N SER A 112 1.01 8.22 -8.05
CA SER A 112 2.03 8.51 -7.03
C SER A 112 1.49 8.65 -5.60
N PRO A 113 0.84 7.64 -5.02
CA PRO A 113 0.49 6.34 -5.60
C PRO A 113 -0.91 6.33 -6.25
N SER A 114 -1.19 5.29 -7.03
CA SER A 114 -2.45 5.00 -7.72
C SER A 114 -3.32 4.04 -6.90
N ILE A 115 -3.58 4.37 -5.64
CA ILE A 115 -4.44 3.60 -4.72
C ILE A 115 -5.27 4.57 -3.88
N ASN A 116 -6.44 4.15 -3.38
CA ASN A 116 -7.22 4.98 -2.47
C ASN A 116 -6.48 5.17 -1.12
N LEU A 117 -5.87 6.34 -0.91
CA LEU A 117 -5.12 6.65 0.31
C LEU A 117 -5.98 6.92 1.55
N THR A 118 -7.28 7.18 1.37
CA THR A 118 -8.22 7.23 2.50
C THR A 118 -8.40 5.83 3.11
N VAL A 119 -8.42 4.81 2.25
CA VAL A 119 -8.63 3.41 2.63
C VAL A 119 -7.32 2.73 3.02
N PHE A 120 -6.26 2.91 2.23
CA PHE A 120 -4.91 2.34 2.42
C PHE A 120 -3.91 3.45 2.73
N PRO A 121 -3.85 3.94 3.97
CA PRO A 121 -3.02 5.09 4.32
C PRO A 121 -1.53 4.75 4.32
N ASN A 122 -0.69 5.77 4.12
CA ASN A 122 0.78 5.67 4.13
C ASN A 122 1.41 4.70 3.12
N VAL A 123 0.68 4.30 2.08
CA VAL A 123 1.29 3.70 0.89
C VAL A 123 2.16 4.76 0.21
N GLN A 124 3.48 4.54 0.17
CA GLN A 124 4.43 5.53 -0.34
C GLN A 124 4.51 5.49 -1.87
N SER A 125 4.75 6.61 -2.53
CA SER A 125 4.90 6.64 -4.01
C SER A 125 6.25 6.10 -4.50
N ARG A 126 7.30 6.18 -3.67
CA ARG A 126 8.67 5.78 -4.03
C ARG A 126 9.01 4.41 -3.46
N ASN A 127 9.78 3.63 -4.22
CA ASN A 127 10.22 2.28 -3.83
C ASN A 127 9.05 1.39 -3.39
N ASN A 128 7.96 1.42 -4.14
CA ASN A 128 6.67 0.86 -3.73
C ASN A 128 6.31 -0.44 -4.44
N PHE A 129 7.30 -1.33 -4.52
CA PHE A 129 7.13 -2.66 -5.07
C PHE A 129 6.59 -3.60 -4.00
N TYR A 130 5.52 -4.31 -4.33
CA TYR A 130 4.92 -5.36 -3.51
C TYR A 130 5.09 -6.70 -4.19
N TRP A 131 5.46 -7.72 -3.43
CA TRP A 131 5.41 -9.10 -3.92
C TRP A 131 3.98 -9.49 -4.22
N THR A 132 3.83 -10.25 -5.30
CA THR A 132 2.60 -10.98 -5.62
C THR A 132 2.82 -12.48 -5.39
N ALA A 133 1.74 -13.24 -5.26
CA ALA A 133 1.81 -14.68 -5.07
C ALA A 133 2.33 -15.44 -6.32
N GLU A 134 2.37 -14.78 -7.48
CA GLU A 134 2.78 -15.41 -8.73
C GLU A 134 4.30 -15.34 -9.00
N ILE A 135 4.80 -16.42 -9.59
CA ILE A 135 6.13 -16.49 -10.18
C ILE A 135 6.08 -15.98 -11.62
N ASP A 136 7.19 -15.44 -12.14
CA ASP A 136 7.27 -15.12 -13.56
C ASP A 136 7.60 -16.40 -14.35
N THR A 137 6.61 -16.94 -15.06
CA THR A 137 6.79 -18.17 -15.85
C THR A 137 7.40 -17.91 -17.23
N LEU A 138 7.66 -16.65 -17.61
CA LEU A 138 8.20 -16.33 -18.92
C LEU A 138 9.63 -16.88 -19.08
N GLY A 139 9.85 -17.58 -20.19
CA GLY A 139 11.16 -18.14 -20.52
C GLY A 139 11.63 -19.28 -19.60
N GLY A 140 10.72 -19.89 -18.84
CA GLY A 140 11.03 -21.07 -18.00
C GLY A 140 11.92 -20.77 -16.79
N ARG A 141 11.99 -19.51 -16.36
CA ARG A 141 12.71 -19.09 -15.16
C ARG A 141 11.90 -19.40 -13.91
N ASP A 142 12.55 -19.94 -12.89
CA ASP A 142 12.00 -20.17 -11.56
C ASP A 142 12.73 -19.35 -10.49
N ASP A 143 13.58 -18.41 -10.89
CA ASP A 143 14.32 -17.51 -10.00
C ASP A 143 13.69 -16.12 -9.92
N ILE A 144 12.58 -15.87 -10.62
CA ILE A 144 11.87 -14.58 -10.69
C ILE A 144 10.44 -14.73 -10.14
N ALA A 145 9.96 -13.68 -9.48
CA ALA A 145 8.57 -13.51 -9.09
C ALA A 145 8.00 -12.16 -9.54
N LEU A 146 6.68 -12.09 -9.65
CA LEU A 146 5.98 -10.89 -10.08
C LEU A 146 5.86 -9.88 -8.92
N LEU A 147 5.99 -8.61 -9.29
CA LEU A 147 5.82 -7.47 -8.40
C LEU A 147 4.63 -6.62 -8.87
N PHE A 148 4.00 -5.93 -7.94
CA PHE A 148 3.04 -4.88 -8.23
C PHE A 148 3.58 -3.52 -7.75
N ASP A 149 3.45 -2.50 -8.59
CA ASP A 149 3.88 -1.14 -8.27
C ASP A 149 2.71 -0.16 -8.32
N PHE A 150 2.35 0.39 -7.16
CA PHE A 150 1.31 1.40 -7.04
C PHE A 150 1.78 2.80 -7.44
N LEU A 151 3.01 3.03 -7.93
CA LEU A 151 3.34 4.32 -8.54
C LEU A 151 2.30 4.68 -9.62
N ASP A 152 2.07 3.71 -10.51
CA ASP A 152 1.18 3.81 -11.68
C ASP A 152 0.22 2.62 -11.85
N GLY A 153 0.24 1.64 -10.95
CA GLY A 153 -0.65 0.47 -10.99
C GLY A 153 -0.20 -0.58 -12.00
N ILE A 154 1.12 -0.79 -12.11
CA ILE A 154 1.74 -1.64 -13.13
C ILE A 154 2.34 -2.90 -12.51
N GLN A 155 2.35 -3.96 -13.31
CA GLN A 155 3.07 -5.20 -13.00
C GLN A 155 4.54 -5.05 -13.37
N ASN A 156 5.42 -5.56 -12.51
CA ASN A 156 6.85 -5.69 -12.73
C ASN A 156 7.27 -7.13 -12.37
N ALA A 157 8.57 -7.41 -12.43
CA ALA A 157 9.14 -8.67 -11.98
C ALA A 157 10.53 -8.42 -11.38
N ASN A 158 10.97 -9.29 -10.46
CA ASN A 158 12.31 -9.24 -9.90
C ASN A 158 12.76 -10.63 -9.47
N PHE A 159 14.07 -10.82 -9.30
CA PHE A 159 14.61 -12.04 -8.71
C PHE A 159 13.97 -12.29 -7.35
N ARG A 160 13.65 -13.54 -7.04
CA ARG A 160 13.03 -13.95 -5.77
C ARG A 160 13.90 -13.59 -4.56
N THR A 161 15.21 -13.39 -4.75
CA THR A 161 16.16 -12.92 -3.73
C THR A 161 16.15 -11.40 -3.53
N GLY A 162 15.50 -10.65 -4.41
CA GLY A 162 15.28 -9.21 -4.27
C GLY A 162 14.41 -8.89 -3.07
N GLN A 163 14.34 -7.62 -2.68
CA GLN A 163 13.59 -7.19 -1.49
C GLN A 163 12.38 -6.35 -1.90
N ALA A 164 11.18 -6.76 -1.50
CA ALA A 164 9.95 -6.01 -1.73
C ALA A 164 8.99 -6.09 -0.54
N LYS A 165 7.98 -5.22 -0.55
CA LYS A 165 6.97 -5.09 0.52
C LYS A 165 5.86 -6.13 0.34
N VAL A 166 4.99 -6.23 1.34
CA VAL A 166 3.81 -7.11 1.32
C VAL A 166 2.60 -6.35 1.86
N MET A 167 1.47 -6.40 1.15
CA MET A 167 0.14 -6.22 1.74
C MET A 167 -0.47 -7.60 1.94
N LEU A 168 -1.34 -7.73 2.93
CA LEU A 168 -2.03 -8.99 3.21
C LEU A 168 -3.47 -8.90 2.72
N VAL A 169 -3.93 -9.98 2.11
CA VAL A 169 -5.33 -10.18 1.75
C VAL A 169 -5.80 -11.53 2.28
N ARG A 170 -7.09 -11.64 2.53
CA ARG A 170 -7.77 -12.88 2.87
C ARG A 170 -9.13 -12.91 2.19
N ASP A 171 -9.66 -14.10 2.02
CA ASP A 171 -11.04 -14.30 1.62
C ASP A 171 -11.97 -14.07 2.83
N VAL A 172 -13.12 -13.44 2.61
CA VAL A 172 -14.19 -13.35 3.63
C VAL A 172 -15.06 -14.60 3.46
N PRO A 173 -15.17 -15.47 4.50
CA PRO A 173 -16.05 -16.63 4.41
C PRO A 173 -17.46 -16.14 4.11
N GLU A 174 -18.13 -16.71 3.09
CA GLU A 174 -19.54 -16.46 2.91
C GLU A 174 -20.27 -16.79 4.22
N ALA A 175 -21.13 -15.88 4.68
CA ALA A 175 -21.94 -16.14 5.85
C ALA A 175 -22.67 -17.47 5.63
N SER A 176 -22.38 -18.45 6.48
CA SER A 176 -23.08 -19.74 6.41
C SER A 176 -24.58 -19.47 6.55
N PRO A 177 -25.42 -19.97 5.62
CA PRO A 177 -26.85 -19.72 5.65
C PRO A 177 -27.54 -20.24 6.90
#